data_AF-A0A835H2G2-F1
#
_entry.id   AF-A0A835H2G2-F1
#
_cell.length_a   1.000
_cell.length_b   1.000
_cell.length_c   1.000
_cell.angle_alpha   90.00
_cell.angle_beta   90.00
_cell.angle_gamma   90.00
#
_symmetry.space_group_name_H-M   'P 1'
#
loop_
_entity.id
_entity.type
_entity.pdbx_description
1 polymer ?
#
loop_
_entity_poly.entity_id
_entity_poly.type
_entity_poly.pdbx_seq_one_letter_code
_entity_poly.pdbx_strand_id
1 'polypeptide(L)'
;FEDVLVFISLPSHSIPERCLEFVKNYVTGDQCVSDSGLVADDSLEFAKTVEIRGDGKDVWIFYIEKTLLSNLPYYAEHGFETEIFNDIAFNQWPDSAACLCNSSKSKVVQ
;
A
#
# COMPACT_ATOMS: atom_id res chain seq x y z
N PHE A 1 -4.04 -14.04 -9.26
CA PHE A 1 -3.00 -13.48 -8.39
C PHE A 1 -3.65 -12.35 -7.63
N GLU A 2 -4.30 -12.71 -6.52
CA GLU A 2 -5.04 -11.83 -5.63
C GLU A 2 -4.18 -11.46 -4.41
N ASP A 3 -2.87 -11.59 -4.58
CA ASP A 3 -1.89 -11.61 -3.50
C ASP A 3 -1.11 -10.31 -3.58
N VAL A 4 -1.73 -9.19 -3.17
CA VAL A 4 -1.23 -8.17 -2.22
C VAL A 4 -2.39 -7.24 -1.84
N LEU A 5 -3.42 -7.76 -1.19
CA LEU A 5 -4.40 -6.93 -0.48
C LEU A 5 -4.06 -6.95 1.00
N VAL A 6 -3.02 -6.20 1.35
CA VAL A 6 -2.63 -5.98 2.74
C VAL A 6 -3.33 -4.70 3.22
N PHE A 7 -4.38 -4.94 4.02
CA PHE A 7 -5.20 -4.04 4.86
C PHE A 7 -6.37 -3.24 4.22
N ILE A 8 -7.54 -3.88 4.27
CA ILE A 8 -8.84 -3.42 4.78
C ILE A 8 -9.06 -1.89 4.75
N SER A 9 -9.74 -1.39 3.72
CA SER A 9 -10.66 -0.25 3.91
C SER A 9 -11.68 -0.26 2.79
N LEU A 10 -12.92 -0.61 3.12
CA LEU A 10 -14.07 -0.27 2.29
C LEU A 10 -14.51 1.15 2.71
N PRO A 11 -14.84 2.05 1.77
CA PRO A 11 -15.08 3.48 2.02
C PRO A 11 -16.18 3.81 3.04
N SER A 12 -16.93 2.81 3.53
CA SER A 12 -18.00 2.96 4.51
C SER A 12 -17.65 2.52 5.94
N HIS A 13 -16.42 2.04 6.20
CA HIS A 13 -16.07 1.48 7.51
C HIS A 13 -14.74 2.04 8.03
N SER A 14 -14.78 2.59 9.24
CA SER A 14 -13.58 2.90 10.01
C SER A 14 -13.10 1.67 10.79
N ILE A 15 -11.80 1.65 11.11
CA ILE A 15 -11.28 0.63 12.01
C ILE A 15 -11.83 0.86 13.43
N PRO A 16 -12.08 -0.21 14.21
CA PRO A 16 -12.44 -0.05 15.62
C PRO A 16 -11.33 0.67 16.40
N GLU A 17 -11.70 1.58 17.31
CA GLU A 17 -10.73 2.37 18.10
C GLU A 17 -9.72 1.50 18.86
N ARG A 18 -10.14 0.33 19.34
CA ARG A 18 -9.26 -0.67 19.98
C ARG A 18 -8.09 -1.13 19.10
N CYS A 19 -8.17 -0.96 17.78
CA CYS A 19 -7.15 -1.35 16.82
C CYS A 19 -6.19 -0.19 16.49
N LEU A 20 -6.47 1.04 16.92
CA LEU A 20 -5.71 2.24 16.56
C LEU A 20 -4.23 2.08 16.86
N GLU A 21 -3.89 1.70 18.09
CA GLU A 21 -2.49 1.60 18.52
C GLU A 21 -1.75 0.50 17.75
N PHE A 22 -2.42 -0.63 17.48
CA PHE A 22 -1.87 -1.69 16.66
C PHE A 22 -1.57 -1.21 15.24
N VAL A 23 -2.56 -0.60 14.56
CA VAL A 23 -2.42 -0.12 13.18
C VAL A 23 -1.35 0.95 13.11
N LYS A 24 -1.37 1.93 14.01
CA LYS A 24 -0.35 2.98 14.10
C LYS A 24 1.05 2.40 14.25
N ASN A 25 1.26 1.45 15.18
CA ASN A 25 2.56 0.84 15.40
C ASN A 25 3.02 0.00 14.20
N TYR A 26 2.09 -0.68 13.52
CA TYR A 26 2.38 -1.47 12.33
C TYR A 26 2.83 -0.59 11.14
N VAL A 27 2.10 0.49 10.84
CA VAL A 27 2.36 1.34 9.66
C VAL A 27 3.50 2.34 9.87
N THR A 28 3.83 2.69 11.12
CA THR A 28 4.95 3.59 11.44
C THR A 28 6.23 2.84 11.88
N GLY A 29 6.12 1.56 12.22
CA GLY A 29 7.25 0.69 12.54
C GLY A 29 7.80 -0.08 11.32
N ASP A 30 8.78 -0.93 11.56
CA ASP A 30 9.48 -1.68 10.50
C ASP A 30 8.65 -2.83 9.91
N GLN A 31 7.57 -3.23 10.57
CA GLN A 31 6.78 -4.40 10.16
C GLN A 31 6.13 -4.19 8.77
N CYS A 32 5.50 -3.02 8.52
CA CYS A 32 4.93 -2.72 7.19
C CYS A 32 5.98 -2.84 6.08
N VAL A 33 7.20 -2.33 6.34
CA VAL A 33 8.31 -2.35 5.38
C VAL A 33 8.80 -3.78 5.14
N SER A 34 8.98 -4.54 6.21
CA SER A 34 9.40 -5.94 6.16
C SER A 34 8.40 -6.78 5.37
N ASP A 35 7.12 -6.71 5.72
CA ASP A 35 6.07 -7.52 5.08
C ASP A 35 5.89 -7.13 3.60
N SER A 36 5.92 -5.83 3.29
CA SER A 36 5.90 -5.34 1.90
C SER A 36 7.15 -5.77 1.11
N GLY A 37 8.30 -5.87 1.78
CA GLY A 37 9.55 -6.35 1.19
C GLY A 37 9.48 -7.81 0.78
N LEU A 38 8.97 -8.68 1.67
CA LEU A 38 8.80 -10.10 1.39
C LEU A 38 7.86 -10.32 0.20
N VAL A 39 6.72 -9.65 0.20
CA VAL A 39 5.74 -9.76 -0.88
C VAL A 39 6.30 -9.25 -2.22
N ALA A 40 7.10 -8.18 -2.20
CA ALA A 40 7.78 -7.69 -3.39
C ALA A 40 8.81 -8.69 -3.93
N ASP A 41 9.58 -9.33 -3.04
CA ASP A 41 10.55 -10.36 -3.40
C ASP A 41 9.86 -11.59 -3.99
N ASP A 42 8.77 -12.08 -3.39
CA ASP A 42 7.97 -13.20 -3.89
C ASP A 42 7.35 -12.89 -5.26
N SER A 43 6.81 -11.68 -5.44
CA SER A 43 6.25 -11.21 -6.71
C SER A 43 7.31 -11.20 -7.82
N LEU A 44 8.52 -10.74 -7.50
CA LEU A 44 9.66 -10.71 -8.42
C LEU A 44 10.13 -12.13 -8.76
N GLU A 45 10.17 -13.04 -7.78
CA GLU A 45 10.51 -14.45 -8.03
C GLU A 45 9.49 -15.09 -8.96
N PHE A 46 8.19 -14.89 -8.73
CA PHE A 46 7.14 -15.37 -9.63
C PHE A 46 7.28 -14.77 -11.03
N ALA A 47 7.52 -13.46 -11.16
CA ALA A 47 7.66 -12.79 -12.45
C ALA A 47 8.77 -13.42 -13.31
N LYS A 48 9.88 -13.85 -12.70
CA LYS A 48 10.98 -14.54 -13.40
C LYS A 48 10.61 -15.91 -13.98
N THR A 49 9.53 -16.52 -13.49
CA THR A 49 9.05 -17.83 -13.99
C THR A 49 8.11 -17.71 -15.18
N VAL A 50 7.63 -16.51 -15.50
CA VAL A 50 6.67 -16.28 -16.57
C VAL A 50 7.39 -16.19 -17.92
N GLU A 51 6.96 -17.01 -18.88
CA GLU A 51 7.42 -16.92 -20.27
C GLU A 51 6.78 -15.71 -20.98
N ILE A 52 7.62 -14.74 -21.35
CA ILE A 52 7.20 -13.56 -22.12
C ILE A 52 7.12 -13.94 -23.61
N ARG A 53 5.95 -13.76 -24.22
CA ARG A 53 5.66 -14.25 -25.59
C ARG A 53 6.26 -13.37 -26.69
N GLY A 54 6.70 -12.16 -26.34
CA GLY A 54 7.29 -11.21 -27.29
C GLY A 54 6.29 -10.60 -28.26
N ASP A 55 4.98 -10.77 -28.02
CA ASP A 55 3.91 -10.18 -28.83
C ASP A 55 3.49 -8.77 -28.37
N GLY A 56 4.16 -8.26 -27.32
CA GLY A 56 3.91 -6.95 -26.74
C GLY A 56 2.65 -6.87 -25.89
N LYS A 57 2.05 -8.00 -25.48
CA LYS A 57 0.79 -8.04 -24.71
C LYS A 57 0.96 -8.48 -23.26
N ASP A 58 2.17 -8.85 -22.86
CA ASP A 58 2.50 -9.20 -21.48
C ASP A 58 2.54 -7.91 -20.63
N VAL A 59 1.70 -7.85 -19.59
CA VAL A 59 1.56 -6.67 -18.72
C VAL A 59 1.58 -7.06 -17.25
N TRP A 60 2.17 -6.21 -16.42
CA TRP A 60 2.08 -6.30 -14.97
C TRP A 60 1.23 -5.14 -14.46
N ILE A 61 0.13 -5.46 -13.77
CA ILE A 61 -0.82 -4.47 -13.31
C ILE A 61 -0.53 -4.18 -11.85
N PHE A 62 -0.29 -2.91 -11.53
CA PHE A 62 -0.10 -2.43 -10.17
C PHE A 62 -1.30 -1.57 -9.76
N TYR A 63 -1.77 -1.77 -8.53
CA TYR A 63 -2.65 -0.80 -7.89
C TYR A 63 -1.81 0.42 -7.49
N ILE A 64 -2.29 1.65 -7.69
CA ILE A 64 -1.49 2.85 -7.42
C ILE A 64 -1.64 3.28 -5.97
N GLU A 65 -2.88 3.43 -5.50
CA GLU A 65 -3.16 3.85 -4.13
C GLU A 65 -2.89 2.71 -3.16
N LYS A 66 -2.29 2.99 -2.00
CA LYS A 66 -1.91 2.00 -0.97
C LYS A 66 -0.85 0.97 -1.39
N THR A 67 -0.60 0.78 -2.69
CA THR A 67 0.44 -0.13 -3.22
C THR A 67 1.65 0.62 -3.77
N LEU A 68 1.50 1.68 -4.58
CA LEU A 68 2.62 2.49 -5.12
C LEU A 68 2.81 3.85 -4.42
N LEU A 69 1.72 4.48 -3.96
CA LEU A 69 1.73 5.73 -3.20
C LEU A 69 1.11 5.53 -1.81
N SER A 70 1.74 6.05 -0.77
CA SER A 70 1.23 6.01 0.60
C SER A 70 0.68 7.38 0.99
N ASN A 71 -0.59 7.41 1.35
CA ASN A 71 -1.27 8.58 1.92
C ASN A 71 -1.15 8.58 3.46
N LEU A 72 -0.13 7.93 4.00
CA LEU A 72 0.04 7.77 5.44
C LEU A 72 0.12 9.09 6.21
N PRO A 73 0.73 10.19 5.69
CA PRO A 73 0.68 11.46 6.39
C PRO A 73 -0.76 12.00 6.54
N TYR A 74 -1.60 11.89 5.50
CA TYR A 74 -3.01 12.21 5.59
C TYR A 74 -3.71 11.35 6.65
N TYR A 75 -3.49 10.03 6.65
CA TYR A 75 -4.11 9.15 7.63
C TYR A 75 -3.60 9.41 9.06
N ALA A 76 -2.34 9.80 9.25
CA ALA A 76 -1.81 10.16 10.56
C ALA A 76 -2.49 11.41 11.16
N GLU A 77 -2.91 12.35 10.30
CA GLU A 77 -3.69 13.53 10.69
C GLU A 77 -5.17 13.22 10.97
N HIS A 78 -5.69 12.10 10.43
CA HIS A 78 -7.11 11.70 10.48
C HIS A 78 -7.32 10.36 11.20
N GLY A 79 -6.56 10.12 12.27
CA GLY A 79 -6.81 9.01 13.20
C GLY A 79 -6.44 7.61 12.68
N PHE A 80 -5.55 7.47 11.70
CA PHE A 80 -5.14 6.18 11.13
C PHE A 80 -6.34 5.30 10.73
N GLU A 81 -7.27 5.87 9.96
CA GLU A 81 -8.49 5.20 9.49
C GLU A 81 -9.53 4.88 10.59
N THR A 82 -9.43 5.46 11.80
CA THR A 82 -10.53 5.41 12.80
C THR A 82 -11.68 6.37 12.48
N GLU A 83 -11.41 7.37 11.65
CA GLU A 83 -12.39 8.33 11.17
C GLU A 83 -13.03 7.85 9.86
N ILE A 84 -14.27 8.28 9.59
CA ILE A 84 -14.92 8.02 8.30
C ILE A 84 -14.16 8.81 7.23
N PHE A 85 -13.80 8.13 6.14
CA PHE A 85 -13.08 8.74 5.04
C PHE A 85 -13.87 9.90 4.43
N ASN A 86 -13.22 11.05 4.26
CA ASN A 86 -13.78 12.24 3.65
C ASN A 86 -13.04 12.53 2.34
N ASP A 87 -13.69 12.21 1.23
CA ASP A 87 -13.18 12.35 -0.13
C ASP A 87 -12.91 13.82 -0.51
N ILE A 88 -13.75 14.75 -0.05
CA ILE A 88 -13.56 16.19 -0.29
C ILE A 88 -12.30 16.69 0.41
N ALA A 89 -12.12 16.33 1.69
CA ALA A 89 -10.95 16.73 2.47
C ALA A 89 -9.67 16.10 1.91
N PHE A 90 -9.73 14.83 1.51
CA PHE A 90 -8.61 14.14 0.89
C PHE A 90 -8.15 14.82 -0.42
N ASN A 91 -9.08 15.15 -1.32
CA ASN A 91 -8.78 15.81 -2.59
C ASN A 91 -8.23 17.24 -2.46
N GLN A 92 -8.42 17.87 -1.30
CA GLN A 92 -7.91 19.22 -0.99
C GLN A 92 -6.58 19.18 -0.23
N TRP A 93 -6.13 18.01 0.20
CA TRP A 93 -4.92 17.86 0.98
C TRP A 93 -3.68 18.07 0.10
N PRO A 94 -2.70 18.88 0.52
CA PRO A 94 -1.51 19.16 -0.28
C PRO A 94 -0.67 17.89 -0.49
N ASP A 95 -0.21 17.68 -1.72
CA ASP A 95 0.66 16.57 -2.15
C ASP A 95 1.97 16.50 -1.33
N SER A 96 1.91 15.96 -0.13
CA SER A 96 3.06 15.70 0.73
C SER A 96 3.14 14.20 1.02
N ALA A 97 3.18 13.40 -0.04
CA ALA A 97 3.36 11.97 0.03
C ALA A 97 4.80 11.62 0.45
N ALA A 98 5.07 11.55 1.76
CA ALA A 98 6.24 10.88 2.29
C ALA A 98 5.88 9.41 2.57
N CYS A 99 6.64 8.51 1.96
CA CYS A 99 6.20 7.13 1.79
C CYS A 99 6.98 6.18 2.71
N LEU A 100 6.35 5.75 3.81
CA LEU A 100 7.03 4.95 4.84
C LEU A 100 7.18 3.46 4.48
N CYS A 101 6.38 2.91 3.55
CA CYS A 101 6.51 1.50 3.11
C CYS A 101 7.17 1.33 1.70
N ASN A 102 7.93 2.34 1.21
CA ASN A 102 8.40 2.36 -0.20
C ASN A 102 9.82 1.84 -0.47
N SER A 103 10.62 1.56 0.54
CA SER A 103 12.00 1.10 0.32
C SER A 103 12.07 -0.18 -0.53
N SER A 104 11.02 -1.00 -0.51
CA SER A 104 10.91 -2.27 -1.27
C SER A 104 10.50 -2.11 -2.75
N LYS A 105 10.04 -0.94 -3.18
CA LYS A 105 9.36 -0.73 -4.48
C LYS A 105 10.27 -0.73 -5.70
N SER A 106 11.55 -0.42 -5.52
CA SER A 106 12.51 -0.43 -6.63
C SER A 106 12.78 -1.84 -7.19
N LYS A 107 12.36 -2.90 -6.49
CA LYS A 107 12.72 -4.28 -6.85
C LYS A 107 11.82 -4.91 -7.93
N VAL A 108 10.54 -4.54 -7.99
CA VAL A 108 9.55 -5.20 -8.87
C VAL A 108 9.35 -4.45 -10.19
N VAL A 109 9.78 -3.18 -10.27
CA VAL A 109 9.61 -2.32 -11.46
C VAL A 109 10.87 -2.31 -12.36
N GLN A 110 11.94 -3.01 -11.97
CA GLN A 110 13.19 -3.12 -12.74
C GLN A 110 13.19 -4.28 -13.72
#